data_AF-V9W928-F1
#
_entry.id   AF-V9W928-F1
#
_cell.length_a   1.000
_cell.length_b   1.000
_cell.length_c   1.000
_cell.angle_alpha   90.00
_cell.angle_beta   90.00
_cell.angle_gamma   90.00
#
_symmetry.space_group_name_H-M   'P 1'
#
loop_
_entity.id
_entity.type
_entity.pdbx_description
1 polymer ?
#
loop_
_entity_poly.entity_id
_entity_poly.type
_entity_poly.pdbx_seq_one_letter_code
_entity_poly.pdbx_strand_id
1 'polypeptide(L)'
;MMVERNHAEINVKRQADLLSVNRTSIYRHRKEHCESEENVQIMHRIDEIYMEHPYFGYRRMTRFLRDQGFEINYKRVRRLMQFMGLEAIYPKPNLSKRLHAKYTRPYLLRGLTIDRPNQVWGIDITYLRMGKGFMYLFNIFDWYSRKVIDYELSSTLEKSFVLKCLKRAFSRCKPEIMNSDQGSHFTNTDYMELLEKEGIKVSMDGKGRARDNSRTERYFRSLK
;
A
#
# COMPACT_ATOMS: atom_id res chain seq x y z
N MET A 1 -11.74 11.52 -17.79
CA MET A 1 -11.58 12.98 -17.97
C MET A 1 -12.81 13.49 -18.71
N MET A 2 -13.56 14.44 -18.14
CA MET A 2 -14.85 14.96 -18.66
C MET A 2 -14.65 16.03 -19.75
N VAL A 3 -13.87 15.75 -20.79
CA VAL A 3 -13.70 16.66 -21.94
C VAL A 3 -14.26 15.99 -23.17
N GLU A 4 -15.25 16.63 -23.79
CA GLU A 4 -15.94 16.12 -24.97
C GLU A 4 -15.39 16.78 -26.22
N ARG A 5 -14.61 16.02 -27.00
CA ARG A 5 -13.90 16.54 -28.18
C ARG A 5 -14.84 17.00 -29.30
N ASN A 6 -16.05 16.45 -29.37
CA ASN A 6 -17.05 16.72 -30.40
C ASN A 6 -18.24 17.56 -29.87
N HIS A 7 -18.04 18.30 -28.76
CA HIS A 7 -19.12 19.12 -28.21
C HIS A 7 -19.50 20.23 -29.19
N ALA A 8 -20.78 20.28 -29.58
CA ALA A 8 -21.27 21.16 -30.65
C ALA A 8 -21.10 22.66 -30.34
N GLU A 9 -21.18 23.04 -29.06
CA GLU A 9 -21.22 24.46 -28.65
C GLU A 9 -19.91 24.99 -28.02
N ILE A 10 -19.02 24.13 -27.53
CA ILE A 10 -17.90 24.54 -26.68
C ILE A 10 -16.62 23.84 -27.15
N ASN A 11 -15.66 24.61 -27.65
CA ASN A 11 -14.38 24.07 -28.10
C ASN A 11 -13.52 23.58 -26.91
N VAL A 12 -12.56 22.69 -27.19
CA VAL A 12 -11.68 22.09 -26.19
C VAL A 12 -10.89 23.12 -25.37
N LYS A 13 -10.56 24.27 -25.96
CA LYS A 13 -9.88 25.38 -25.25
C LYS A 13 -10.79 25.94 -24.15
N ARG A 14 -12.05 26.23 -24.50
CA ARG A 14 -13.04 26.76 -23.56
C ARG A 14 -13.40 25.76 -22.49
N GLN A 15 -13.49 24.47 -22.82
CA GLN A 15 -13.65 23.40 -21.83
C GLN A 15 -12.45 23.32 -20.87
N ALA A 16 -11.22 23.49 -21.36
CA ALA A 16 -10.01 23.53 -20.53
C ALA A 16 -10.01 24.70 -19.54
N ASP A 17 -10.38 25.88 -20.02
CA ASP A 17 -10.47 27.10 -19.22
C ASP A 17 -11.56 26.96 -18.13
N LEU A 18 -12.74 26.45 -18.50
CA LEU A 18 -13.85 26.21 -17.55
C LEU A 18 -13.48 25.19 -16.47
N LEU A 19 -12.77 24.13 -16.85
CA LEU A 19 -12.30 23.09 -15.93
C LEU A 19 -11.03 23.49 -15.17
N SER A 20 -10.47 24.70 -15.42
CA SER A 20 -9.20 25.17 -14.84
C SER A 20 -8.04 24.18 -15.03
N VAL A 21 -8.00 23.49 -16.18
CA VAL A 21 -6.93 22.53 -16.52
C VAL A 21 -6.10 23.04 -17.69
N ASN A 22 -4.80 22.73 -17.68
CA ASN A 22 -3.92 23.14 -18.77
C ASN A 22 -4.33 22.44 -20.07
N ARG A 23 -4.57 23.19 -21.16
CA ARG A 23 -4.96 22.65 -22.47
C ARG A 23 -4.10 21.48 -22.95
N THR A 24 -2.78 21.51 -22.72
CA THR A 24 -1.88 20.42 -23.15
C THR A 24 -2.11 19.11 -22.38
N SER A 25 -2.63 19.17 -21.16
CA SER A 25 -2.96 17.99 -20.36
C SER A 25 -4.15 17.20 -20.93
N ILE A 26 -5.04 17.85 -21.69
CA ILE A 26 -6.21 17.22 -22.32
C ILE A 26 -5.83 16.30 -23.47
N TYR A 27 -4.81 16.68 -24.24
CA TYR A 27 -4.30 15.88 -25.36
C TYR A 27 -3.32 14.79 -24.90
N ARG A 28 -2.80 14.91 -23.69
CA ARG A 28 -1.96 13.89 -23.07
C ARG A 28 -2.87 12.74 -22.63
N HIS A 29 -2.91 11.69 -23.44
CA HIS A 29 -3.45 10.41 -22.97
C HIS A 29 -2.62 10.02 -21.74
N ARG A 30 -3.23 10.04 -20.54
CA ARG A 30 -2.67 9.28 -19.43
C ARG A 30 -2.66 7.84 -19.93
N LYS A 31 -1.49 7.33 -20.32
CA LYS A 31 -1.29 5.89 -20.33
C LYS A 31 -1.56 5.49 -18.90
N GLU A 32 -2.71 4.87 -18.66
CA GLU A 32 -2.88 4.06 -17.46
C GLU A 32 -1.64 3.17 -17.40
N HIS A 33 -0.90 3.26 -16.30
CA HIS A 33 0.35 2.53 -16.14
C HIS A 33 -0.02 1.05 -15.97
N CYS A 34 -0.39 0.39 -17.06
CA CYS A 34 -0.65 -1.02 -17.10
C CYS A 34 0.68 -1.71 -17.35
N GLU A 35 1.12 -2.55 -16.40
CA GLU A 35 2.26 -3.42 -16.64
C GLU A 35 1.96 -4.31 -17.86
N SER A 36 3.00 -4.67 -18.63
CA SER A 36 2.81 -5.56 -19.77
C SER A 36 2.22 -6.90 -19.31
N GLU A 37 1.44 -7.55 -20.17
CA GLU A 37 0.86 -8.87 -19.85
C GLU A 37 1.93 -9.88 -19.41
N GLU A 38 3.09 -9.83 -20.06
CA GLU A 38 4.26 -10.62 -19.67
C GLU A 38 4.74 -10.29 -18.24
N ASN A 39 4.84 -9.01 -17.87
CA ASN A 39 5.19 -8.63 -16.50
C ASN A 39 4.14 -9.10 -15.50
N VAL A 40 2.86 -9.01 -15.83
CA VAL A 40 1.77 -9.48 -15.00
C VAL A 40 1.87 -10.99 -14.74
N GLN A 41 2.14 -11.79 -15.78
CA GLN A 41 2.37 -13.23 -15.63
C GLN A 41 3.57 -13.53 -14.72
N ILE A 42 4.68 -12.81 -14.91
CA ILE A 42 5.85 -12.94 -14.05
C ILE A 42 5.55 -12.52 -12.61
N MET A 43 4.77 -11.46 -12.41
CA MET A 43 4.35 -11.00 -11.09
C MET A 43 3.47 -12.03 -10.38
N HIS A 44 2.53 -12.64 -11.09
CA HIS A 44 1.74 -13.76 -10.56
C HIS A 44 2.63 -14.92 -10.14
N ARG A 45 3.64 -15.25 -10.95
CA ARG A 45 4.55 -16.33 -10.60
C ARG A 45 5.43 -15.99 -9.40
N ILE A 46 5.92 -14.75 -9.34
CA ILE A 46 6.67 -14.22 -8.19
C ILE A 46 5.82 -14.32 -6.91
N ASP A 47 4.54 -13.95 -6.98
CA ASP A 47 3.59 -14.02 -5.87
C ASP A 47 3.44 -15.45 -5.34
N GLU A 48 3.15 -16.40 -6.22
CA GLU A 48 3.04 -17.83 -5.88
C GLU A 48 4.31 -18.35 -5.19
N ILE A 49 5.48 -18.09 -5.78
CA ILE A 49 6.77 -18.50 -5.20
C ILE A 49 7.01 -17.82 -3.85
N TYR A 50 6.63 -16.55 -3.72
CA TYR A 50 6.83 -15.80 -2.50
C TYR A 50 5.92 -16.29 -1.37
N MET A 51 4.71 -16.76 -1.68
CA MET A 51 3.79 -17.36 -0.71
C MET A 51 4.37 -18.63 -0.09
N GLU A 52 5.07 -19.45 -0.88
CA GLU A 52 5.76 -20.67 -0.41
C GLU A 52 7.12 -20.35 0.23
N HIS A 53 7.82 -19.35 -0.29
CA HIS A 53 9.20 -19.02 0.06
C HIS A 53 9.40 -17.52 0.35
N PRO A 54 8.81 -16.99 1.44
CA PRO A 54 8.86 -15.56 1.76
C PRO A 54 10.28 -15.03 2.03
N TYR A 55 11.25 -15.92 2.27
CA TYR A 55 12.66 -15.58 2.46
C TYR A 55 13.44 -15.41 1.14
N PHE A 56 12.80 -15.59 -0.01
CA PHE A 56 13.45 -15.40 -1.31
C PHE A 56 13.61 -13.91 -1.65
N GLY A 57 14.85 -13.43 -1.64
CA GLY A 57 15.21 -12.15 -2.25
C GLY A 57 15.23 -12.22 -3.77
N TYR A 58 15.27 -11.07 -4.43
CA TYR A 58 15.24 -10.97 -5.90
C TYR A 58 16.27 -11.86 -6.60
N ARG A 59 17.43 -12.13 -5.98
CA ARG A 59 18.45 -13.03 -6.54
C ARG A 59 17.98 -14.49 -6.58
N ARG A 60 17.44 -15.01 -5.47
CA ARG A 60 16.90 -16.38 -5.41
C ARG A 60 15.65 -16.51 -6.28
N MET A 61 14.77 -15.50 -6.23
CA MET A 61 13.60 -15.41 -7.09
C MET A 61 13.99 -15.45 -8.58
N THR A 62 15.01 -14.67 -8.98
CA THR A 62 15.50 -14.68 -10.38
C THR A 62 16.01 -16.06 -10.79
N ARG A 63 16.77 -16.74 -9.93
CA ARG A 63 17.26 -18.09 -10.23
C ARG A 63 16.10 -19.07 -10.41
N PHE A 64 15.15 -19.07 -9.47
CA PHE A 64 14.01 -19.97 -9.50
C PHE A 64 13.12 -19.76 -10.74
N LEU A 65 12.90 -18.50 -11.14
CA LEU A 65 12.20 -18.17 -12.38
C LEU A 65 12.97 -18.69 -13.61
N ARG A 66 14.30 -18.53 -13.66
CA ARG A 66 15.11 -19.07 -14.76
C ARG A 66 15.10 -20.59 -14.83
N ASP A 67 15.12 -21.26 -13.68
CA ASP A 67 15.02 -22.72 -13.59
C ASP A 67 13.66 -23.23 -14.11
N GLN A 68 12.63 -22.37 -14.15
CA GLN A 68 11.32 -22.63 -14.75
C GLN A 68 11.19 -22.18 -16.22
N GLY A 69 12.29 -21.80 -16.86
CA GLY A 69 12.33 -21.43 -18.27
C GLY A 69 12.10 -19.94 -18.57
N PHE A 70 12.01 -19.06 -17.57
CA PHE A 70 11.88 -17.62 -17.82
C PHE A 70 13.23 -16.98 -18.16
N GLU A 71 13.35 -16.40 -19.35
CA GLU A 71 14.50 -15.58 -19.75
C GLU A 71 14.42 -14.16 -19.16
N ILE A 72 14.68 -14.04 -17.85
CA ILE A 72 14.53 -12.77 -17.13
C ILE A 72 15.83 -12.24 -16.52
N ASN A 73 16.04 -10.92 -16.61
CA ASN A 73 17.12 -10.22 -15.92
C ASN A 73 16.77 -9.94 -14.45
N TYR A 74 17.75 -10.09 -13.55
CA TYR A 74 17.57 -9.81 -12.11
C TYR A 74 17.12 -8.37 -11.81
N LYS A 75 17.48 -7.38 -12.65
CA LYS A 75 17.02 -6.00 -12.52
C LYS A 75 15.50 -5.90 -12.75
N ARG A 76 14.96 -6.67 -13.70
CA ARG A 76 13.52 -6.74 -13.98
C ARG A 76 12.79 -7.40 -12.80
N VAL A 77 13.29 -8.52 -12.28
CA VAL A 77 12.72 -9.17 -11.07
C VAL A 77 12.76 -8.22 -9.88
N ARG A 78 13.89 -7.55 -9.63
CA ARG A 78 14.00 -6.57 -8.53
C ARG A 78 12.97 -5.45 -8.68
N ARG A 79 12.82 -4.87 -9.88
CA ARG A 79 11.82 -3.83 -10.16
C ARG A 79 10.41 -4.33 -9.89
N LEU A 80 10.06 -5.52 -10.39
CA LEU A 80 8.72 -6.11 -10.20
C LEU A 80 8.44 -6.41 -8.73
N MET A 81 9.39 -7.00 -8.00
CA MET A 81 9.25 -7.23 -6.56
C MET A 81 9.08 -5.90 -5.79
N GLN A 82 9.85 -4.87 -6.11
CA GLN A 82 9.69 -3.54 -5.50
C GLN A 82 8.33 -2.93 -5.82
N PHE A 83 7.87 -3.08 -7.06
CA PHE A 83 6.57 -2.61 -7.50
C PHE A 83 5.41 -3.33 -6.77
N MET A 84 5.55 -4.63 -6.52
CA MET A 84 4.64 -5.43 -5.70
C MET A 84 4.77 -5.17 -4.19
N GLY A 85 5.76 -4.40 -3.74
CA GLY A 85 6.05 -4.22 -2.31
C GLY A 85 6.63 -5.46 -1.64
N LEU A 86 7.16 -6.42 -2.40
CA LEU A 86 7.72 -7.67 -1.89
C LEU A 86 9.19 -7.49 -1.47
N GLU A 87 9.46 -7.73 -0.19
CA GLU A 87 10.81 -7.83 0.37
C GLU A 87 11.03 -9.18 1.03
N ALA A 88 12.20 -9.77 0.82
CA ALA A 88 12.54 -11.03 1.46
C ALA A 88 12.57 -10.93 2.99
N ILE A 89 11.86 -11.86 3.62
CA ILE A 89 11.74 -12.00 5.07
C ILE A 89 12.83 -12.96 5.55
N TYR A 90 13.95 -12.42 6.03
CA TYR A 90 15.00 -13.20 6.70
C TYR A 90 15.66 -12.36 7.81
N PRO A 91 16.32 -12.98 8.80
CA PRO A 91 17.09 -12.28 9.82
C PRO A 91 18.18 -11.41 9.15
N LYS A 92 17.96 -10.09 9.07
CA LYS A 92 18.96 -9.16 8.52
C LYS A 92 20.10 -9.01 9.55
N PRO A 93 21.38 -8.91 9.15
CA PRO A 93 22.48 -8.60 10.07
C PRO A 93 22.12 -7.37 10.91
N ASN A 94 22.50 -7.39 12.18
CA ASN A 94 22.12 -6.36 13.14
C ASN A 94 22.89 -5.04 12.89
N LEU A 95 22.60 -4.38 11.77
CA LEU A 95 23.13 -3.06 11.38
C LEU A 95 22.58 -1.93 12.28
N SER A 96 21.78 -2.28 13.30
CA SER A 96 21.10 -1.35 14.22
C SER A 96 22.05 -0.48 15.05
N LYS A 97 23.34 -0.82 15.15
CA LYS A 97 24.32 0.05 15.81
C LYS A 97 24.69 1.32 15.03
N ARG A 98 24.26 1.47 13.76
CA ARG A 98 24.59 2.66 12.94
C ARG A 98 23.43 3.60 12.60
N LEU A 99 22.19 3.24 12.91
CA LEU A 99 20.99 4.07 12.62
C LEU A 99 20.08 4.16 13.86
N HIS A 100 20.61 4.64 14.97
CA HIS A 100 19.78 5.11 16.10
C HIS A 100 19.02 6.40 15.79
N ALA A 101 19.26 7.02 14.62
CA ALA A 101 18.61 8.25 14.22
C ALA A 101 17.30 7.96 13.46
N LYS A 102 16.19 8.44 14.03
CA LYS A 102 14.86 8.64 13.45
C LYS A 102 13.92 7.43 13.45
N TYR A 103 13.53 6.97 14.64
CA TYR A 103 12.15 6.55 14.83
C TYR A 103 11.29 7.82 14.95
N THR A 104 10.47 8.11 13.95
CA THR A 104 9.72 9.38 13.89
C THR A 104 8.57 9.45 14.91
N ARG A 105 8.03 8.31 15.39
CA ARG A 105 6.85 8.28 16.27
C ARG A 105 6.91 7.17 17.34
N PRO A 106 6.28 7.38 18.51
CA PRO A 106 6.28 6.41 19.61
C PRO A 106 5.41 5.19 19.30
N TYR A 107 5.72 4.08 19.95
CA TYR A 107 4.89 2.88 19.94
C TYR A 107 3.94 2.90 21.13
N LEU A 108 2.64 3.10 20.87
CA LEU A 108 1.65 3.37 21.92
C LEU A 108 0.92 2.13 22.45
N LEU A 109 1.10 0.98 21.80
CA LEU A 109 0.36 -0.24 22.15
C LEU A 109 0.99 -1.06 23.28
N ARG A 110 2.15 -0.63 23.80
CA ARG A 110 2.85 -1.35 24.86
C ARG A 110 2.06 -1.31 26.16
N GLY A 111 1.67 -2.48 26.66
CA GLY A 111 0.90 -2.60 27.89
C GLY A 111 -0.55 -2.12 27.76
N LEU A 112 -1.00 -1.81 26.53
CA LEU A 112 -2.37 -1.42 26.27
C LEU A 112 -3.25 -2.66 26.16
N THR A 113 -4.20 -2.80 27.07
CA THR A 113 -5.28 -3.78 26.96
C THR A 113 -6.31 -3.27 25.96
N ILE A 114 -6.57 -4.06 24.91
CA ILE A 114 -7.56 -3.74 23.88
C ILE A 114 -8.80 -4.59 24.16
N ASP A 115 -9.83 -3.97 24.74
CA ASP A 115 -11.02 -4.59 25.33
C ASP A 115 -12.35 -4.04 24.80
N ARG A 116 -12.33 -3.06 23.89
CA ARG A 116 -13.53 -2.53 23.23
C ARG A 116 -13.27 -2.16 21.76
N PRO A 117 -14.33 -2.09 20.92
CA PRO A 117 -14.21 -1.58 19.56
C PRO A 117 -13.71 -0.13 19.52
N ASN A 118 -13.02 0.23 18.43
CA ASN A 118 -12.52 1.58 18.14
C ASN A 118 -11.44 2.10 19.10
N GLN A 119 -10.81 1.24 19.90
CA GLN A 119 -9.58 1.62 20.59
C GLN A 119 -8.39 1.71 19.64
N VAL A 120 -8.18 0.65 18.86
CA VAL A 120 -7.03 0.52 17.97
C VAL A 120 -7.51 0.02 16.63
N TRP A 121 -7.28 0.83 15.60
CA TRP A 121 -7.40 0.37 14.22
C TRP A 121 -6.02 0.07 13.66
N GLY A 122 -5.95 -1.03 12.91
CA GLY A 122 -4.80 -1.39 12.11
C GLY A 122 -5.04 -1.03 10.66
N ILE A 123 -3.97 -0.62 10.00
CA ILE A 123 -3.98 -0.37 8.57
C ILE A 123 -2.85 -1.10 7.88
N ASP A 124 -3.09 -1.54 6.65
CA ASP A 124 -2.07 -2.09 5.77
C ASP A 124 -2.43 -1.82 4.30
N ILE A 125 -1.41 -1.87 3.45
CA ILE A 125 -1.59 -1.89 2.00
C ILE A 125 -1.03 -3.21 1.49
N THR A 126 -1.87 -3.99 0.83
CA THR A 126 -1.49 -5.24 0.19
C THR A 126 -1.86 -5.21 -1.29
N TYR A 127 -1.32 -6.11 -2.11
CA TYR A 127 -1.80 -6.27 -3.48
C TYR A 127 -2.77 -7.44 -3.58
N LEU A 128 -3.73 -7.31 -4.49
CA LEU A 128 -4.66 -8.35 -4.89
C LEU A 128 -4.40 -8.74 -6.33
N ARG A 129 -4.28 -10.05 -6.54
CA ARG A 129 -4.17 -10.66 -7.86
C ARG A 129 -5.49 -10.48 -8.62
N MET A 130 -5.43 -9.98 -9.85
CA MET A 130 -6.58 -9.87 -10.76
C MET A 130 -6.37 -10.76 -11.98
N GLY A 131 -7.46 -11.12 -12.67
CA GLY A 131 -7.36 -11.90 -13.93
C GLY A 131 -6.55 -11.19 -15.02
N LYS A 132 -6.51 -9.85 -14.99
CA LYS A 132 -5.61 -9.02 -15.81
C LYS A 132 -4.94 -7.99 -14.90
N GLY A 133 -3.73 -8.29 -14.43
CA GLY A 133 -2.94 -7.38 -13.60
C GLY A 133 -3.16 -7.59 -12.10
N PHE A 134 -3.08 -6.49 -11.35
CA PHE A 134 -3.23 -6.50 -9.90
C PHE A 134 -3.78 -5.15 -9.44
N MET A 135 -4.30 -5.10 -8.22
CA MET A 135 -4.72 -3.87 -7.56
C MET A 135 -4.09 -3.78 -6.17
N TYR A 136 -3.80 -2.58 -5.70
CA TYR A 136 -3.51 -2.34 -4.30
C TYR A 136 -4.81 -2.24 -3.51
N LEU A 137 -4.88 -2.98 -2.42
CA LEU A 137 -5.92 -2.92 -1.41
C LEU A 137 -5.36 -2.22 -0.18
N PHE A 138 -5.90 -1.06 0.15
CA PHE A 138 -5.74 -0.46 1.46
C PHE A 138 -6.89 -0.92 2.34
N ASN A 139 -6.58 -1.43 3.53
CA ASN A 139 -7.58 -1.97 4.44
C ASN A 139 -7.44 -1.37 5.84
N ILE A 140 -8.57 -1.03 6.44
CA ILE A 140 -8.69 -0.53 7.81
C ILE A 140 -9.51 -1.56 8.60
N PHE A 141 -8.96 -2.07 9.70
CA PHE A 141 -9.67 -3.04 10.53
C PHE A 141 -9.51 -2.74 12.01
N ASP A 142 -10.51 -3.11 12.79
CA ASP A 142 -10.52 -2.93 14.24
C ASP A 142 -9.85 -4.11 14.96
N TRP A 143 -8.91 -3.83 15.86
CA TRP A 143 -8.11 -4.86 16.53
C TRP A 143 -8.89 -5.71 17.53
N TYR A 144 -9.98 -5.15 18.09
CA TYR A 144 -10.84 -5.84 19.05
C TYR A 144 -11.81 -6.78 18.33
N SER A 145 -12.69 -6.21 17.50
CA SER A 145 -13.77 -6.91 16.81
C SER A 145 -13.33 -7.69 15.58
N ARG A 146 -12.12 -7.44 15.07
CA ARG A 146 -11.59 -8.01 13.80
C ARG A 146 -12.38 -7.64 12.55
N LYS A 147 -13.31 -6.70 12.65
CA LYS A 147 -14.11 -6.24 11.52
C LYS A 147 -13.28 -5.32 10.63
N VAL A 148 -13.47 -5.47 9.32
CA VAL A 148 -13.07 -4.45 8.35
C VAL A 148 -13.97 -3.24 8.56
N ILE A 149 -13.34 -2.11 8.84
CA ILE A 149 -14.03 -0.83 8.98
C ILE A 149 -14.29 -0.24 7.59
N ASP A 150 -13.26 -0.21 6.76
CA ASP A 150 -13.33 0.27 5.39
C ASP A 150 -12.12 -0.23 4.60
N TYR A 151 -12.22 -0.21 3.28
CA TYR A 151 -11.15 -0.55 2.36
C TYR A 151 -11.25 0.24 1.07
N GLU A 152 -10.16 0.40 0.34
CA GLU A 152 -10.17 1.03 -0.99
C GLU A 152 -9.18 0.34 -1.92
N LEU A 153 -9.58 0.18 -3.17
CA LEU A 153 -8.77 -0.41 -4.22
C LEU A 153 -8.18 0.67 -5.12
N SER A 154 -6.96 0.46 -5.58
CA SER A 154 -6.29 1.33 -6.54
C SER A 154 -5.41 0.54 -7.49
N SER A 155 -5.35 0.93 -8.76
CA SER A 155 -4.38 0.39 -9.71
C SER A 155 -2.97 0.97 -9.51
N THR A 156 -2.83 2.01 -8.69
CA THR A 156 -1.56 2.68 -8.38
C THR A 156 -1.36 2.82 -6.87
N LEU A 157 -0.11 2.87 -6.44
CA LEU A 157 0.25 3.13 -5.04
C LEU A 157 0.19 4.63 -4.69
N GLU A 158 -0.68 5.39 -5.37
CA GLU A 158 -0.87 6.82 -5.13
C GLU A 158 -1.48 7.06 -3.75
N LYS A 159 -1.16 8.18 -3.11
CA LYS A 159 -1.60 8.47 -1.73
C LYS A 159 -3.09 8.80 -1.62
N SER A 160 -3.72 9.20 -2.73
CA SER A 160 -5.07 9.73 -2.79
C SER A 160 -6.13 8.72 -2.33
N PHE A 161 -5.98 7.43 -2.68
CA PHE A 161 -6.96 6.41 -2.32
C PHE A 161 -6.93 6.08 -0.81
N VAL A 162 -5.74 6.10 -0.19
CA VAL A 162 -5.58 5.95 1.27
C VAL A 162 -6.32 7.07 2.01
N LEU A 163 -6.09 8.33 1.63
CA LEU A 163 -6.76 9.47 2.26
C LEU A 163 -8.28 9.44 2.05
N LYS A 164 -8.74 9.04 0.87
CA LYS A 164 -10.16 8.87 0.56
C LYS A 164 -10.81 7.83 1.47
N CYS A 165 -10.17 6.68 1.64
CA CYS A 165 -10.64 5.60 2.51
C CYS A 165 -10.70 6.06 3.97
N LEU A 166 -9.64 6.70 4.47
CA LEU A 166 -9.59 7.23 5.84
C LEU A 166 -10.71 8.24 6.11
N LYS A 167 -10.91 9.21 5.21
CA LYS A 167 -11.99 10.20 5.34
C LYS A 167 -13.38 9.54 5.36
N ARG A 168 -13.58 8.49 4.56
CA ARG A 168 -14.84 7.73 4.55
C ARG A 168 -15.04 6.91 5.82
N ALA A 169 -13.97 6.33 6.38
CA ALA A 169 -14.04 5.63 7.65
C ALA A 169 -14.36 6.61 8.80
N PHE A 170 -13.65 7.73 8.86
CA PHE A 170 -13.76 8.75 9.91
C PHE A 170 -15.10 9.47 9.96
N SER A 171 -15.85 9.49 8.85
CA SER A 171 -17.21 10.03 8.84
C SER A 171 -18.22 9.11 9.55
N ARG A 172 -17.89 7.83 9.76
CA ARG A 172 -18.73 6.84 10.43
C ARG A 172 -18.32 6.62 11.89
N CYS A 173 -17.03 6.39 12.11
CA CYS A 173 -16.45 6.13 13.42
C CYS A 173 -14.96 6.49 13.41
N LYS A 174 -14.34 6.61 14.58
CA LYS A 174 -12.91 6.98 14.69
C LYS A 174 -12.23 6.14 15.76
N PRO A 175 -10.98 5.73 15.57
CA PRO A 175 -10.20 5.05 16.60
C PRO A 175 -9.55 6.05 17.55
N GLU A 176 -9.22 5.59 18.76
CA GLU A 176 -8.33 6.34 19.65
C GLU A 176 -6.88 6.30 19.15
N ILE A 177 -6.45 5.16 18.61
CA ILE A 177 -5.10 4.92 18.09
C ILE A 177 -5.18 4.32 16.69
N MET A 178 -4.46 4.94 15.75
CA MET A 178 -4.16 4.36 14.45
C MET A 178 -2.79 3.69 14.51
N ASN A 179 -2.74 2.37 14.26
CA ASN A 179 -1.49 1.61 14.20
C ASN A 179 -1.14 1.25 12.76
N SER A 180 0.07 1.62 12.34
CA SER A 180 0.64 1.25 11.04
C SER A 180 2.08 0.73 11.18
N ASP A 181 2.51 -0.06 10.22
CA ASP A 181 3.93 -0.43 10.10
C ASP A 181 4.76 0.79 9.65
N GLN A 182 6.06 0.82 9.97
CA GLN A 182 6.99 1.88 9.54
C GLN A 182 7.34 1.83 8.04
N GLY A 183 6.49 1.22 7.20
CA GLY A 183 6.63 1.29 5.75
C GLY A 183 6.54 2.74 5.27
N SER A 184 7.32 3.08 4.24
CA SER A 184 7.43 4.44 3.67
C SER A 184 6.12 5.08 3.21
N HIS A 185 5.03 4.31 3.16
CA HIS A 185 3.70 4.77 2.76
C HIS A 185 2.96 5.53 3.87
N PHE A 186 3.24 5.25 5.14
CA PHE A 186 2.50 5.81 6.29
C PHE A 186 3.23 6.96 7.02
N THR A 187 4.37 7.41 6.49
CA THR A 187 5.13 8.56 7.01
C THR A 187 4.87 9.86 6.24
N ASN A 188 3.80 9.93 5.45
CA ASN A 188 3.46 11.10 4.63
C ASN A 188 2.83 12.24 5.45
N THR A 189 3.12 13.49 5.09
CA THR A 189 2.59 14.69 5.75
C THR A 189 1.05 14.73 5.73
N ASP A 190 0.41 14.53 4.57
CA ASP A 190 -1.06 14.60 4.46
C ASP A 190 -1.80 13.58 5.34
N TYR A 191 -1.20 12.40 5.53
CA TYR A 191 -1.75 11.35 6.39
C TYR A 191 -1.65 11.76 7.86
N MET A 192 -0.49 12.30 8.26
CA MET A 192 -0.27 12.76 9.64
C MET A 192 -1.18 13.95 9.98
N GLU A 193 -1.29 14.92 9.07
CA GLU A 193 -2.19 16.08 9.24
C GLU A 193 -3.65 15.65 9.36
N LEU A 194 -4.07 14.64 8.59
CA LEU A 194 -5.43 14.09 8.69
C LEU A 194 -5.68 13.47 10.07
N LEU A 195 -4.75 12.65 10.58
CA LEU A 195 -4.92 12.03 11.89
C LEU A 195 -4.89 13.04 13.04
N GLU A 196 -4.01 14.03 12.96
CA GLU A 196 -3.93 15.11 13.94
C GLU A 196 -5.21 15.95 13.98
N LYS A 197 -5.73 16.31 12.80
CA LYS A 197 -7.01 17.03 12.67
C LYS A 197 -8.18 16.27 13.30
N GLU A 198 -8.17 14.94 13.20
CA GLU A 198 -9.23 14.08 13.74
C GLU A 198 -8.99 13.69 15.21
N GLY A 199 -7.89 14.14 15.83
CA GLY A 199 -7.55 13.85 17.23
C GLY A 199 -7.07 12.41 17.48
N ILE A 200 -6.63 11.71 16.43
CA ILE A 200 -6.27 10.30 16.48
C ILE A 200 -4.77 10.16 16.80
N LYS A 201 -4.44 9.33 17.79
CA LYS A 201 -3.03 9.07 18.15
C LYS A 201 -2.39 8.13 17.14
N VAL A 202 -1.17 8.44 16.71
CA VAL A 202 -0.43 7.61 15.76
C VAL A 202 0.55 6.71 16.50
N SER A 203 0.38 5.40 16.35
CA SER A 203 1.33 4.38 16.78
C SER A 203 2.03 3.78 15.57
N MET A 204 3.36 3.71 15.60
CA MET A 204 4.14 3.09 14.53
C MET A 204 5.04 1.98 15.08
N ASP A 205 4.97 0.79 14.49
CA ASP A 205 5.78 -0.34 14.95
C ASP A 205 7.26 -0.17 14.60
N GLY A 206 8.14 -0.32 15.59
CA GLY A 206 9.59 -0.28 15.44
C GLY A 206 10.19 -1.67 15.21
N LYS A 207 11.28 -1.76 14.45
CA LYS A 207 11.91 -3.05 14.12
C LYS A 207 12.30 -3.83 15.39
N GLY A 208 11.75 -5.03 15.55
CA GLY A 208 11.97 -5.93 16.69
C GLY A 208 10.72 -6.28 17.51
N ARG A 209 9.53 -5.76 17.14
CA ARG A 209 8.27 -5.96 17.89
C ARG A 209 7.16 -6.65 17.09
N ALA A 210 7.53 -7.47 16.12
CA ALA A 210 6.63 -8.27 15.27
C ALA A 210 5.59 -9.10 16.05
N ARG A 211 5.85 -9.45 17.32
CA ARG A 211 4.88 -10.14 18.18
C ARG A 211 3.62 -9.32 18.44
N ASP A 212 3.74 -8.01 18.59
CA ASP A 212 2.61 -7.14 18.90
C ASP A 212 1.80 -6.84 17.61
N ASN A 213 2.47 -6.80 16.45
CA ASN A 213 1.82 -6.68 15.13
C ASN A 213 1.27 -8.02 14.58
N SER A 214 1.41 -9.12 15.32
CA SER A 214 0.93 -10.45 14.89
C SER A 214 -0.57 -10.49 14.58
N ARG A 215 -1.36 -9.60 15.20
CA ARG A 215 -2.80 -9.47 14.95
C ARG A 215 -3.10 -8.96 13.54
N THR A 216 -2.33 -7.98 13.09
CA THR A 216 -2.35 -7.42 11.73
C THR A 216 -1.87 -8.47 10.74
N GLU A 217 -0.69 -9.04 10.97
CA GLU A 217 -0.08 -10.02 10.08
C GLU A 217 -0.96 -11.26 9.87
N ARG A 218 -1.57 -11.77 10.95
CA ARG A 218 -2.50 -12.92 10.88
C ARG A 218 -3.75 -12.61 10.06
N TYR A 219 -4.29 -11.40 10.17
CA TYR A 219 -5.47 -10.98 9.40
C TYR A 219 -5.14 -10.90 7.90
N PHE A 220 -4.00 -10.32 7.53
CA PHE A 220 -3.60 -10.27 6.12
C PHE A 220 -3.20 -11.62 5.55
N ARG A 221 -2.69 -12.54 6.38
CA ARG A 221 -2.47 -13.92 5.96
C ARG A 221 -3.76 -14.66 5.62
N SER A 222 -4.89 -14.32 6.23
CA SER A 222 -6.21 -14.89 5.86
C SER A 222 -6.84 -14.22 4.64
N LEU A 223 -6.34 -13.04 4.24
CA LEU A 223 -6.87 -12.27 3.12
C LEU A 223 -6.17 -12.60 1.80
N LYS A 224 -4.91 -13.04 1.86
CA LYS A 224 -4.14 -13.59 0.74
C LYS A 224 -4.44 -15.08 0.57
#